data_AF-A0A9D9H023-F1
#
_entry.id   AF-A0A9D9H023-F1
#
_cell.length_a   1.000
_cell.length_b   1.000
_cell.length_c   1.000
_cell.angle_alpha   90.00
_cell.angle_beta   90.00
_cell.angle_gamma   90.00
#
_symmetry.space_group_name_H-M   'P 1'
#
loop_
_entity.id
_entity.type
_entity.pdbx_description
1 polymer ?
#
loop_
_entity_poly.entity_id
_entity_poly.type
_entity_poly.pdbx_seq_one_letter_code
_entity_poly.pdbx_strand_id
1 'polypeptide(L)'
;MQNKLNCNQVITLLTFYIENKLDRDLSKCVQEHLNICPHCMEKYMKLRRILENFQEIKTKITEEEEDTEQYNNPQYQRFKANLSAYIDNELSDNENLKIKKIAISNPLARKDLEDFYSFKQLLNSSFNRTKNELKYDFSKKTLEQIRSDRNKKRINPFYKIAGIFTAALIVVIGLINMLNF
;
A
#
# COMPACT_ATOMS: atom_id res chain seq x y z
N MET A 1 -49.44 3.31 -37.93
CA MET A 1 -49.76 3.62 -36.52
C MET A 1 -48.63 4.47 -35.95
N GLN A 2 -48.94 5.64 -35.40
CA GLN A 2 -47.98 6.62 -34.89
C GLN A 2 -47.37 6.12 -33.56
N ASN A 3 -46.27 5.37 -33.63
CA ASN A 3 -45.49 5.00 -32.45
C ASN A 3 -44.58 6.17 -32.04
N LYS A 4 -45.16 7.25 -31.55
CA LYS A 4 -44.39 8.33 -30.90
C LYS A 4 -43.90 7.83 -29.54
N LEU A 5 -42.67 7.35 -29.50
CA LEU A 5 -41.98 7.06 -28.23
C LEU A 5 -41.89 8.34 -27.39
N ASN A 6 -42.16 8.22 -26.09
CA ASN A 6 -41.95 9.31 -25.15
C ASN A 6 -40.48 9.39 -24.72
N CYS A 7 -40.07 10.53 -24.15
CA CYS A 7 -38.69 10.76 -23.74
C CYS A 7 -38.17 9.72 -22.74
N ASN A 8 -39.01 9.23 -21.83
CA ASN A 8 -38.62 8.25 -20.81
C ASN A 8 -38.30 6.89 -21.45
N GLN A 9 -39.13 6.45 -22.40
CA GLN A 9 -38.91 5.24 -23.19
C GLN A 9 -37.61 5.35 -24.00
N VAL A 10 -37.37 6.50 -24.62
CA VAL A 10 -36.13 6.73 -25.38
C VAL A 10 -34.92 6.68 -24.47
N ILE A 11 -34.96 7.34 -23.30
CA ILE A 11 -33.86 7.32 -22.32
C ILE A 11 -33.52 5.89 -21.89
N THR A 12 -34.52 5.04 -21.63
CA THR A 12 -34.27 3.64 -21.27
C THR A 12 -33.68 2.81 -22.41
N LEU A 13 -33.93 3.21 -23.65
CA LEU A 13 -33.46 2.52 -24.85
C LEU A 13 -32.09 3.03 -25.34
N LEU A 14 -31.58 4.16 -24.83
CA LEU A 14 -30.35 4.78 -25.33
C LEU A 14 -29.14 3.84 -25.26
N THR A 15 -28.97 3.10 -24.16
CA THR A 15 -27.83 2.18 -24.00
C THR A 15 -27.90 1.06 -25.04
N PHE A 16 -29.06 0.45 -25.23
CA PHE A 16 -29.27 -0.59 -26.24
C PHE A 16 -29.14 -0.05 -27.67
N TYR A 17 -29.54 1.20 -27.89
CA TYR A 17 -29.40 1.89 -29.17
C TYR A 17 -27.92 2.11 -29.52
N ILE A 18 -27.11 2.61 -28.57
CA ILE A 18 -25.67 2.83 -28.75
C ILE A 18 -24.94 1.52 -29.05
N GLU A 19 -25.35 0.42 -28.41
CA GLU A 19 -24.76 -0.91 -28.62
C GLU A 19 -25.32 -1.65 -29.85
N ASN A 20 -26.17 -1.02 -30.67
CA ASN A 20 -26.85 -1.63 -31.82
C ASN A 20 -27.63 -2.92 -31.50
N LYS A 21 -28.20 -3.01 -30.29
CA LYS A 21 -28.97 -4.17 -29.79
C LYS A 21 -30.49 -4.01 -29.93
N LEU A 22 -30.95 -2.97 -30.62
CA LEU A 22 -32.38 -2.74 -30.87
C LEU A 22 -32.81 -3.31 -32.22
N ASP A 23 -34.05 -3.79 -32.29
CA ASP A 23 -34.70 -4.16 -33.55
C ASP A 23 -34.73 -2.98 -34.52
N ARG A 24 -34.67 -3.27 -35.84
CA ARG A 24 -34.59 -2.25 -36.90
C ARG A 24 -35.69 -1.21 -36.81
N ASP A 25 -36.91 -1.62 -36.50
CA ASP A 25 -38.07 -0.72 -36.42
C ASP A 25 -38.01 0.17 -35.17
N LEU A 26 -37.59 -0.40 -34.03
CA LEU A 26 -37.44 0.33 -32.78
C LEU A 26 -36.27 1.32 -32.84
N SER A 27 -35.18 0.92 -33.49
CA SER A 27 -34.01 1.75 -33.77
C SER A 27 -34.39 2.98 -34.60
N LYS A 28 -35.21 2.81 -35.66
CA LYS A 28 -35.74 3.94 -36.44
C LYS A 28 -36.60 4.88 -35.60
N CYS A 29 -37.49 4.36 -34.76
CA CYS A 29 -38.32 5.19 -33.88
C CYS A 29 -37.49 6.00 -32.87
N VAL A 30 -36.43 5.41 -32.31
CA VAL A 30 -35.48 6.10 -31.42
C VAL A 30 -34.72 7.19 -32.19
N GLN A 31 -34.22 6.89 -33.38
CA GLN A 31 -33.50 7.86 -34.21
C GLN A 31 -34.38 9.04 -34.64
N GLU A 32 -35.63 8.78 -35.06
CA GLU A 32 -36.60 9.83 -35.37
C GLU A 32 -36.87 10.72 -34.16
N HIS A 33 -36.99 10.14 -32.96
CA HIS A 33 -37.17 10.93 -31.74
C HIS A 33 -35.93 11.76 -31.38
N LEU A 34 -34.71 11.21 -31.53
CA LEU A 34 -33.46 11.94 -31.27
C LEU A 34 -33.27 13.14 -32.20
N ASN A 35 -33.72 13.03 -33.45
CA ASN A 35 -33.69 14.15 -34.41
C ASN A 35 -34.64 15.30 -34.05
N ILE A 36 -35.72 15.01 -33.30
CA ILE A 36 -36.75 15.98 -32.94
C ILE A 36 -36.53 16.54 -31.52
N CYS A 37 -36.04 15.72 -30.58
CA CYS A 37 -35.94 16.08 -29.18
C CYS A 37 -34.51 16.44 -28.76
N PRO A 38 -34.18 17.72 -28.55
CA PRO A 38 -32.83 18.15 -28.18
C PRO A 38 -32.39 17.61 -26.80
N HIS A 39 -33.32 17.47 -25.86
CA HIS A 39 -33.04 16.94 -24.52
C HIS A 39 -32.61 15.45 -24.55
N CYS A 40 -33.27 14.62 -25.37
CA CYS A 40 -32.87 13.21 -25.53
C CYS A 40 -31.55 13.09 -26.30
N MET A 41 -31.33 13.96 -27.29
CA MET A 41 -30.08 14.03 -28.06
C MET A 41 -28.88 14.39 -27.18
N GLU A 42 -29.03 15.34 -26.25
CA GLU A 42 -27.97 15.70 -25.32
C GLU A 42 -27.59 14.52 -24.39
N LYS A 43 -28.59 13.79 -23.88
CA LYS A 43 -28.37 12.59 -23.06
C LYS A 43 -27.68 11.48 -23.84
N TYR A 44 -28.08 11.26 -25.10
CA TYR A 44 -27.42 10.33 -26.00
C TYR A 44 -25.95 10.68 -26.21
N MET A 45 -25.63 11.95 -26.49
CA MET A 45 -24.24 12.41 -26.68
C MET A 45 -23.39 12.22 -25.43
N LYS A 46 -23.95 12.50 -24.24
CA LYS A 46 -23.27 12.27 -22.96
C LYS A 46 -22.98 10.78 -22.73
N LEU A 47 -23.99 9.91 -22.89
CA LEU A 47 -23.81 8.46 -22.73
C LEU A 47 -22.79 7.91 -23.73
N ARG A 48 -22.89 8.33 -24.99
CA ARG A 48 -21.99 7.90 -26.06
C ARG A 48 -20.54 8.24 -25.74
N ARG A 49 -20.26 9.48 -25.31
CA ARG A 49 -18.91 9.91 -24.91
C ARG A 49 -18.36 9.08 -23.74
N ILE A 50 -19.19 8.76 -22.74
CA ILE A 50 -18.77 7.92 -21.60
C ILE A 50 -18.38 6.52 -22.09
N LEU A 51 -19.17 5.94 -22.99
CA LEU A 51 -18.91 4.60 -23.54
C LEU A 51 -17.68 4.58 -24.44
N GLU A 52 -17.48 5.60 -25.27
CA GLU A 52 -16.28 5.76 -26.11
C GLU A 52 -15.02 5.88 -25.24
N ASN A 53 -15.05 6.72 -24.19
CA ASN A 53 -13.94 6.83 -23.25
C ASN A 53 -13.65 5.51 -22.52
N PHE A 54 -14.69 4.77 -22.13
CA PHE A 54 -14.52 3.48 -21.48
C PHE A 54 -13.90 2.44 -22.42
N GLN A 55 -14.31 2.44 -23.69
CA GLN A 55 -13.70 1.59 -24.72
C GLN A 55 -12.24 1.95 -24.95
N GLU A 56 -11.90 3.23 -25.01
CA GLU A 56 -10.51 3.70 -25.16
C GLU A 56 -9.63 3.29 -23.97
N ILE A 57 -10.15 3.41 -22.74
CA ILE A 57 -9.46 2.94 -21.53
C ILE A 57 -9.29 1.42 -21.58
N LYS A 58 -10.34 0.69 -21.99
CA LYS A 58 -10.28 -0.77 -22.11
C LYS A 58 -9.24 -1.19 -23.16
N THR A 59 -9.18 -0.54 -24.32
CA THR A 59 -8.16 -0.84 -25.34
C THR A 59 -6.76 -0.54 -24.83
N LYS A 60 -6.54 0.57 -24.12
CA LYS A 60 -5.24 0.87 -23.48
C LYS A 60 -4.80 -0.21 -22.49
N ILE A 61 -5.72 -0.67 -21.64
CA ILE A 61 -5.44 -1.75 -20.70
C ILE A 61 -5.16 -3.07 -21.44
N THR A 62 -5.89 -3.35 -22.53
CA THR A 62 -5.71 -4.58 -23.32
C THR A 62 -4.39 -4.54 -24.12
N GLU A 63 -3.99 -3.38 -24.64
CA GLU A 63 -2.69 -3.17 -25.30
C GLU A 63 -1.52 -3.33 -24.32
N GLU A 64 -1.68 -2.92 -23.05
CA GLU A 64 -0.71 -3.22 -21.97
C GLU A 64 -0.62 -4.72 -21.62
N GLU A 65 -1.69 -5.49 -21.85
CA GLU A 65 -1.70 -6.95 -21.67
C GLU A 65 -1.04 -7.70 -22.85
N GLU A 66 -1.06 -7.15 -24.07
CA GLU A 66 -0.39 -7.75 -25.24
C GLU A 66 1.15 -7.66 -25.19
N ASP A 67 1.72 -6.72 -24.43
CA ASP A 67 3.18 -6.64 -24.17
C ASP A 67 3.69 -7.73 -23.19
N THR A 68 2.83 -8.64 -22.72
CA THR A 68 3.20 -9.70 -21.75
C THR A 68 4.12 -10.79 -22.32
N GLU A 69 4.22 -10.95 -23.65
CA GLU A 69 5.16 -11.92 -24.24
C GLU A 69 6.62 -11.64 -23.85
N GLN A 70 6.99 -10.36 -23.71
CA GLN A 70 8.34 -9.96 -23.34
C GLN A 70 8.71 -10.39 -21.89
N TYR A 71 7.70 -10.55 -21.04
CA TYR A 71 7.81 -10.99 -19.64
C TYR A 71 7.72 -12.52 -19.48
N ASN A 72 7.37 -13.26 -20.54
CA ASN A 72 7.17 -14.71 -20.50
C ASN A 72 8.46 -15.54 -20.66
N ASN A 73 9.63 -14.91 -20.72
CA ASN A 73 10.91 -15.62 -20.75
C ASN A 73 11.23 -16.26 -19.37
N PRO A 74 11.57 -17.56 -19.29
CA PRO A 74 11.99 -18.24 -18.05
C PRO A 74 13.08 -17.52 -17.27
N GLN A 75 14.04 -16.88 -17.96
CA GLN A 75 15.11 -16.11 -17.35
C GLN A 75 14.58 -14.88 -16.61
N TYR A 76 13.64 -14.16 -17.22
CA TYR A 76 13.01 -12.99 -16.62
C TYR A 76 12.11 -13.39 -15.45
N GLN A 77 11.35 -14.48 -15.58
CA GLN A 77 10.52 -14.98 -14.47
C GLN A 77 11.35 -15.33 -13.24
N ARG A 78 12.53 -15.96 -13.45
CA ARG A 78 13.48 -16.21 -12.37
C ARG A 78 14.02 -14.93 -11.74
N PHE A 79 14.30 -13.90 -12.55
CA PHE A 79 14.70 -12.59 -12.06
C PHE A 79 13.59 -11.96 -11.22
N LYS A 80 12.35 -11.90 -11.73
CA LYS A 80 11.19 -11.32 -11.06
C LYS A 80 10.93 -11.97 -9.70
N ALA A 81 10.98 -13.31 -9.63
CA ALA A 81 10.77 -14.05 -8.39
C ALA A 81 11.82 -13.78 -7.30
N ASN A 82 13.03 -13.35 -7.68
CA ASN A 82 14.15 -13.12 -6.77
C ASN A 82 14.47 -11.63 -6.58
N LEU A 83 13.77 -10.73 -7.28
CA LEU A 83 14.08 -9.30 -7.32
C LEU A 83 14.02 -8.66 -5.94
N SER A 84 12.96 -8.94 -5.15
CA SER A 84 12.81 -8.40 -3.80
C SER A 84 13.95 -8.84 -2.89
N ALA A 85 14.23 -10.15 -2.84
CA ALA A 85 15.30 -10.72 -2.02
C ALA A 85 16.68 -10.19 -2.44
N TYR A 86 16.89 -9.95 -3.73
CA TYR A 86 18.11 -9.31 -4.25
C TYR A 86 18.28 -7.88 -3.73
N ILE A 87 17.22 -7.07 -3.77
CA ILE A 87 17.25 -5.66 -3.32
C ILE A 87 17.49 -5.53 -1.81
N ASP A 88 17.03 -6.51 -1.04
CA ASP A 88 17.18 -6.54 0.41
C ASP A 88 18.41 -7.35 0.87
N ASN A 89 19.25 -7.80 -0.06
CA ASN A 89 20.47 -8.58 0.19
C ASN A 89 20.24 -9.88 0.96
N GLU A 90 19.10 -10.53 0.74
CA GLU A 90 18.73 -11.80 1.39
C GLU A 90 19.20 -13.03 0.59
N LEU A 91 19.68 -12.83 -0.65
CA LEU A 91 20.19 -13.89 -1.51
C LEU A 91 21.63 -14.27 -1.19
N SER A 92 21.98 -15.53 -1.47
CA SER A 92 23.37 -15.99 -1.43
C SER A 92 24.23 -15.32 -2.52
N ASP A 93 25.56 -15.30 -2.35
CA ASP A 93 26.49 -14.68 -3.32
C ASP A 93 26.33 -15.26 -4.73
N ASN A 94 26.10 -16.57 -4.85
CA ASN A 94 25.91 -17.24 -6.13
C ASN A 94 24.61 -16.78 -6.82
N GLU A 95 23.53 -16.62 -6.05
CA GLU A 95 22.24 -16.14 -6.55
C GLU A 95 22.29 -14.66 -6.93
N ASN A 96 22.96 -13.83 -6.11
CA ASN A 96 23.22 -12.43 -6.43
C ASN A 96 23.93 -12.27 -7.78
N LEU A 97 24.95 -13.10 -8.06
CA LEU A 97 25.63 -13.10 -9.35
C LEU A 97 24.72 -13.50 -10.51
N LYS A 98 23.80 -14.44 -10.30
CA LYS A 98 22.82 -14.84 -11.33
C LYS A 98 21.84 -13.71 -11.64
N ILE A 99 21.27 -13.06 -10.63
CA ILE A 99 20.35 -11.92 -10.82
C ILE A 99 21.05 -10.76 -11.54
N LYS A 100 22.28 -10.42 -11.13
CA LYS A 100 23.11 -9.42 -11.83
C LYS A 100 23.33 -9.75 -13.30
N LYS A 101 23.68 -10.99 -13.62
CA LYS A 101 23.85 -11.43 -15.02
C LYS A 101 22.56 -11.25 -15.82
N ILE A 102 21.41 -11.60 -15.25
CA ILE A 102 20.11 -11.44 -15.90
C ILE A 102 19.83 -9.96 -16.19
N ALA A 103 19.98 -9.08 -15.19
CA ALA A 103 19.77 -7.63 -15.33
C ALA A 103 20.72 -6.97 -16.35
N ILE A 104 21.95 -7.49 -16.49
CA ILE A 104 22.88 -7.00 -17.54
C ILE A 104 22.39 -7.46 -18.92
N SER A 105 22.01 -8.72 -19.06
CA SER A 105 21.63 -9.31 -20.36
C SER A 105 20.25 -8.91 -20.87
N ASN A 106 19.32 -8.57 -19.98
CA ASN A 106 17.92 -8.29 -20.32
C ASN A 106 17.57 -6.82 -19.98
N PRO A 107 17.25 -5.98 -20.98
CA PRO A 107 16.93 -4.57 -20.76
C PRO A 107 15.65 -4.36 -19.93
N LEU A 108 14.67 -5.26 -20.00
CA LEU A 108 13.49 -5.18 -19.13
C LEU A 108 13.84 -5.40 -17.67
N ALA A 109 14.59 -6.47 -17.39
CA ALA A 109 15.04 -6.76 -16.03
C ALA A 109 15.87 -5.61 -15.45
N ARG A 110 16.67 -4.93 -16.30
CA ARG A 110 17.39 -3.73 -15.89
C ARG A 110 16.46 -2.58 -15.51
N LYS A 111 15.50 -2.27 -16.37
CA LYS A 111 14.51 -1.21 -16.13
C LYS A 111 13.73 -1.46 -14.84
N ASP A 112 13.22 -2.68 -14.65
CA ASP A 112 12.48 -3.02 -13.43
C ASP A 112 13.36 -2.93 -12.17
N LEU A 113 14.63 -3.30 -12.27
CA LEU A 113 15.58 -3.13 -11.16
C LEU A 113 15.77 -1.65 -10.81
N GLU A 114 15.95 -0.78 -11.80
CA GLU A 114 16.09 0.67 -11.62
C GLU A 114 14.81 1.30 -11.04
N ASP A 115 13.64 0.89 -11.52
CA ASP A 115 12.34 1.34 -11.02
C ASP A 115 12.16 0.96 -9.54
N PHE A 116 12.54 -0.27 -9.17
CA PHE A 116 12.50 -0.71 -7.77
C PHE A 116 13.46 0.08 -6.86
N TYR A 117 14.68 0.38 -7.32
CA TYR A 117 15.60 1.23 -6.54
C TYR A 117 15.07 2.66 -6.38
N SER A 118 14.48 3.22 -7.44
CA SER A 118 13.82 4.53 -7.40
C SER A 118 12.66 4.53 -6.40
N PHE A 119 11.85 3.48 -6.41
CA PHE A 119 10.78 3.29 -5.44
C PHE A 119 11.30 3.21 -3.99
N LYS A 120 12.36 2.43 -3.74
CA LYS A 120 13.01 2.31 -2.42
C LYS A 120 13.54 3.67 -1.93
N GLN A 121 14.11 4.48 -2.83
CA GLN A 121 14.57 5.83 -2.51
C GLN A 121 13.39 6.76 -2.15
N LEU A 122 12.29 6.71 -2.91
CA LEU A 122 11.09 7.49 -2.62
C LEU A 122 10.45 7.12 -1.28
N LEU A 123 10.39 5.82 -0.97
CA LEU A 123 9.93 5.34 0.33
C LEU A 123 10.81 5.86 1.46
N ASN A 124 12.13 5.74 1.33
CA ASN A 124 13.06 6.24 2.35
C ASN A 124 12.97 7.76 2.51
N SER A 125 12.85 8.51 1.42
CA SER A 125 12.65 9.96 1.44
C SER A 125 11.37 10.33 2.19
N SER A 126 10.25 9.67 1.84
CA SER A 126 8.96 9.89 2.48
C SER A 126 8.99 9.56 3.97
N PHE A 127 9.60 8.42 4.32
CA PHE A 127 9.79 8.02 5.72
C PHE A 127 10.61 9.05 6.50
N ASN A 128 11.76 9.49 5.97
CA ASN A 128 12.60 10.48 6.63
C ASN A 128 11.92 11.84 6.74
N ARG A 129 11.15 12.25 5.72
CA ARG A 129 10.34 13.47 5.79
C ARG A 129 9.34 13.38 6.95
N THR A 130 8.54 12.31 7.00
CA THR A 130 7.56 12.10 8.09
C THR A 130 8.23 12.02 9.45
N LYS A 131 9.38 11.34 9.55
CA LYS A 131 10.18 11.27 10.78
C LYS A 131 10.65 12.66 11.23
N ASN A 132 11.05 13.54 10.32
CA ASN A 132 11.51 14.88 10.64
C ASN A 132 10.36 15.85 10.96
N GLU A 133 9.17 15.64 10.37
CA GLU A 133 7.96 16.42 10.64
C GLU A 133 7.27 16.02 11.96
N LEU A 134 7.64 14.88 12.53
CA LEU A 134 7.14 14.41 13.82
C LEU A 134 7.56 15.36 14.95
N LYS A 135 6.60 16.14 15.46
CA LYS A 135 6.80 17.14 16.53
C LYS A 135 7.33 16.56 17.84
N TYR A 136 7.16 15.25 18.07
CA TYR A 136 7.50 14.59 19.31
C TYR A 136 8.45 13.41 19.05
N ASP A 137 9.62 13.46 19.67
CA ASP A 137 10.57 12.35 19.68
C ASP A 137 10.24 11.37 20.83
N PHE A 138 9.63 10.24 20.49
CA PHE A 138 9.33 9.18 21.44
C PHE A 138 10.56 8.33 21.80
N SER A 139 11.65 8.40 21.01
CA SER A 139 12.83 7.58 21.21
C SER A 139 13.51 7.89 22.55
N LYS A 140 13.58 9.18 22.93
CA LYS A 140 14.13 9.61 24.22
C LYS A 140 13.35 9.04 25.41
N LYS A 141 12.01 9.13 25.36
CA LYS A 141 11.14 8.61 26.42
C LYS A 141 11.26 7.09 26.56
N THR A 142 11.25 6.37 25.44
CA THR A 142 11.43 4.91 25.43
C THR A 142 12.82 4.51 25.93
N LEU A 143 13.87 5.24 25.53
CA LEU A 143 15.24 4.98 25.98
C LEU A 143 15.41 5.25 27.48
N GLU A 144 14.80 6.30 28.00
CA GLU A 144 14.74 6.60 29.44
C GLU A 144 14.06 5.48 30.21
N GLN A 145 12.92 4.96 29.72
CA GLN A 145 12.24 3.81 30.34
C GLN A 145 13.14 2.58 30.39
N ILE A 146 13.75 2.20 29.26
CA ILE A 146 14.67 1.04 29.18
C ILE A 146 15.89 1.21 30.09
N ARG A 147 16.45 2.43 30.20
CA ARG A 147 17.57 2.72 31.12
C ARG A 147 17.12 2.68 32.58
N SER A 148 15.93 3.21 32.88
CA SER A 148 15.40 3.21 34.25
C SER A 148 15.12 1.79 34.76
N ASP A 149 14.66 0.89 33.90
CA ASP A 149 14.44 -0.52 34.24
C ASP A 149 15.77 -1.27 34.46
N ARG A 150 16.82 -0.92 33.72
CA ARG A 150 18.18 -1.46 33.97
C ARG A 150 18.82 -0.92 35.25
N ASN A 151 18.55 0.34 35.61
CA ASN A 151 19.16 0.99 36.78
C ASN A 151 18.38 0.80 38.09
N LYS A 152 17.16 0.24 38.05
CA LYS A 152 16.49 -0.26 39.25
C LYS A 152 17.20 -1.52 39.75
N LYS A 153 18.32 -1.35 40.46
CA LYS A 153 18.75 -2.33 41.47
C LYS A 153 17.65 -2.36 42.53
N ARG A 154 16.64 -3.21 42.32
CA ARG A 154 15.63 -3.50 43.32
C ARG A 154 16.34 -4.21 44.46
N ILE A 155 16.79 -3.46 45.47
CA ILE A 155 17.22 -4.06 46.73
C ILE A 155 16.04 -4.88 47.22
N ASN A 156 16.26 -6.19 47.39
CA ASN A 156 15.18 -7.10 47.76
C ASN A 156 14.55 -6.60 49.08
N PRO A 157 13.22 -6.43 49.16
CA PRO A 157 12.54 -5.92 50.35
C PRO A 157 12.97 -6.63 51.64
N PHE A 158 13.32 -7.92 51.55
CA PHE A 158 13.86 -8.70 52.65
C PHE A 158 15.13 -8.10 53.27
N TYR A 159 16.13 -7.70 52.46
CA TYR A 159 17.37 -7.11 52.98
C TYR A 159 17.14 -5.75 53.63
N LYS A 160 16.15 -4.98 53.14
CA LYS A 160 15.76 -3.71 53.76
C LYS A 160 15.15 -3.93 55.15
N ILE A 161 14.29 -4.94 55.30
CA ILE A 161 13.68 -5.31 56.58
C ILE A 161 14.73 -5.90 57.53
N ALA A 162 15.61 -6.77 57.02
CA ALA A 162 16.69 -7.37 57.81
C ALA A 162 17.65 -6.30 58.37
N GLY A 163 18.01 -5.29 57.59
CA GLY A 163 18.86 -4.19 58.05
C GLY A 163 18.23 -3.33 59.15
N ILE A 164 16.91 -3.11 59.10
CA ILE A 164 16.19 -2.40 60.17
C ILE A 164 16.17 -3.24 61.45
N PHE A 165 15.95 -4.55 61.32
CA PHE A 165 15.92 -5.47 62.45
C PHE A 165 17.28 -5.60 63.15
N THR A 166 18.37 -5.68 62.39
CA THR A 166 19.73 -5.71 62.96
C THR A 166 20.08 -4.41 63.67
N ALA A 167 19.72 -3.25 63.10
CA ALA A 167 19.91 -1.96 63.76
C ALA A 167 19.14 -1.88 65.08
N ALA A 168 17.89 -2.36 65.13
CA ALA A 168 17.10 -2.40 66.35
C ALA A 168 17.75 -3.31 67.43
N LEU A 169 18.26 -4.48 67.04
CA LEU A 169 18.97 -5.37 67.97
C LEU A 169 20.23 -4.73 68.56
N ILE A 170 21.02 -4.02 67.74
CA ILE A 170 22.23 -3.31 68.21
C ILE A 170 21.85 -2.24 69.24
N VAL A 171 20.77 -1.49 69.02
CA VAL A 171 20.29 -0.48 69.97
C VAL A 171 19.86 -1.13 71.28
N VAL A 172 19.11 -2.24 71.23
CA VAL A 172 18.66 -2.96 72.43
C VAL A 172 19.85 -3.52 73.22
N ILE A 173 20.84 -4.15 72.55
CA ILE A 173 22.06 -4.65 73.19
C ILE A 173 22.85 -3.50 73.81
N GLY A 174 22.96 -2.36 73.12
CA GLY A 174 23.61 -1.16 73.63
C GLY A 174 22.94 -0.64 74.90
N LEU A 175 21.61 -0.57 74.93
CA LEU A 175 20.84 -0.16 76.12
C LEU A 175 21.03 -1.13 77.29
N ILE A 176 21.00 -2.44 77.05
CA ILE A 176 21.21 -3.46 78.09
C ILE A 176 22.61 -3.34 78.70
N ASN A 177 23.65 -3.14 77.89
CA ASN A 177 25.01 -2.95 78.39
C ASN A 177 25.18 -1.63 79.17
N MET A 178 24.39 -0.60 78.84
CA MET A 178 24.41 0.70 79.54
C MET A 178 23.66 0.65 80.88
N LEU A 179 22.63 -0.20 81.00
CA LEU A 179 21.86 -0.43 82.23
C LEU A 179 22.54 -1.39 83.23
N ASN A 180 23.47 -2.23 82.75
CA ASN A 180 24.23 -3.19 83.57
C ASN A 180 25.58 -2.63 84.09
N PHE A 181 25.85 -1.34 83.89
CA PHE A 181 27.00 -0.60 84.42
C PHE A 181 26.52 0.47 85.41
#